data_AF-A0AAE3NDP0-F1
#
_entry.id   AF-A0AAE3NDP0-F1
#
_cell.length_a   1.000
_cell.length_b   1.000
_cell.length_c   1.000
_cell.angle_alpha   90.00
_cell.angle_beta   90.00
_cell.angle_gamma   90.00
#
_symmetry.space_group_name_H-M   'P 1'
#
loop_
_entity.id
_entity.type
_entity.pdbx_description
1 polymer ?
#
loop_
_entity_poly.entity_id
_entity_poly.type
_entity_poly.pdbx_seq_one_letter_code
_entity_poly.pdbx_strand_id
1 'polypeptide(L)'
;MDNLKIAEKTVQQVKRMLPYGGGNQKPDVTYTEGESWARRSMLRDETYCQNPIQHAKEVVRYQAGNCAEHANVSYTLLAGRQLNAPLLRVSDADDDHAYVLIGDPRDPDWGERDTVVVDAWVTHPSAFTLAESDGLRPTPTPFQRSRNSRPDPDANLQNVRHVMTEDVNQYLAEYSRPHIGPELLDYITE
;
A
#
# COMPACT_ATOMS: atom_id res chain seq x y z
N MET A 1 -3.82 8.86 20.72
CA MET A 1 -3.18 7.58 21.12
C MET A 1 -3.80 6.34 20.47
N ASP A 2 -5.13 6.22 20.38
CA ASP A 2 -5.74 5.02 19.75
C ASP A 2 -5.47 4.92 18.24
N ASN A 3 -5.49 6.05 17.52
CA ASN A 3 -5.20 6.07 16.08
C ASN A 3 -3.77 5.63 15.75
N LEU A 4 -2.78 5.97 16.57
CA LEU A 4 -1.40 5.47 16.42
C LEU A 4 -1.34 3.95 16.56
N LYS A 5 -2.03 3.38 17.55
CA LYS A 5 -2.11 1.92 17.72
C LYS A 5 -2.85 1.24 16.57
N ILE A 6 -3.88 1.89 16.02
CA ILE A 6 -4.61 1.40 14.85
C ILE A 6 -3.68 1.41 13.63
N ALA A 7 -2.97 2.51 13.39
CA ALA A 7 -1.99 2.66 12.32
C ALA A 7 -0.91 1.57 12.39
N GLU A 8 -0.29 1.40 13.55
CA GLU A 8 0.75 0.40 13.80
C GLU A 8 0.27 -1.03 13.46
N LYS A 9 -0.92 -1.40 13.92
CA LYS A 9 -1.52 -2.70 13.60
C LYS A 9 -1.81 -2.84 12.10
N THR A 10 -2.26 -1.77 11.46
CA THR A 10 -2.58 -1.75 10.02
C THR A 10 -1.31 -1.93 9.20
N VAL A 11 -0.24 -1.18 9.44
CA VAL A 11 1.01 -1.30 8.66
C VAL A 11 1.62 -2.69 8.81
N GLN A 12 1.62 -3.25 10.02
CA GLN A 12 2.06 -4.64 10.25
C GLN A 12 1.18 -5.66 9.52
N GLN A 13 -0.13 -5.42 9.45
CA GLN A 13 -1.04 -6.29 8.71
C GLN A 13 -0.77 -6.21 7.21
N VAL A 14 -0.54 -5.02 6.65
CA VAL A 14 -0.19 -4.87 5.24
C VAL A 14 1.11 -5.59 4.91
N LYS A 15 2.17 -5.45 5.73
CA LYS A 15 3.43 -6.18 5.53
C LYS A 15 3.24 -7.71 5.50
N ARG A 16 2.32 -8.25 6.32
CA ARG A 16 1.98 -9.68 6.27
C ARG A 16 1.21 -10.09 5.01
N MET A 17 0.40 -9.19 4.47
CA MET A 17 -0.40 -9.44 3.27
C MET A 17 0.40 -9.26 1.98
N LEU A 18 1.43 -8.42 2.00
CA LEU A 18 2.34 -8.15 0.88
C LEU A 18 3.78 -8.61 1.21
N PRO A 19 4.02 -9.91 1.39
CA PRO A 19 5.30 -10.45 1.83
C PRO A 19 6.47 -10.18 0.88
N TYR A 20 6.21 -9.92 -0.40
CA TYR A 20 7.26 -9.56 -1.37
C TYR A 20 7.59 -8.06 -1.34
N GLY A 21 6.78 -7.24 -0.67
CA GLY A 21 7.05 -5.83 -0.43
C GLY A 21 7.00 -4.94 -1.67
N GLY A 22 7.91 -3.96 -1.69
CA GLY A 22 8.06 -2.88 -2.65
C GLY A 22 8.71 -3.32 -3.96
N GLY A 23 7.96 -3.35 -5.07
CA GLY A 23 8.50 -3.66 -6.40
C GLY A 23 9.41 -2.56 -7.00
N ASN A 24 9.64 -1.49 -6.25
CA ASN A 24 10.58 -0.40 -6.54
C ASN A 24 11.59 -0.15 -5.41
N GLN A 25 11.57 -0.97 -4.35
CA GLN A 25 12.53 -0.87 -3.25
C GLN A 25 13.65 -1.87 -3.48
N LYS A 26 14.87 -1.37 -3.68
CA LYS A 26 16.06 -2.21 -3.94
C LYS A 26 16.22 -3.35 -2.91
N PRO A 27 16.03 -3.15 -1.59
CA PRO A 27 16.11 -4.25 -0.63
C PRO A 27 15.13 -5.39 -0.92
N ASP A 28 13.86 -5.07 -1.23
CA ASP A 28 12.82 -6.07 -1.50
C ASP A 28 13.06 -6.76 -2.84
N VAL A 29 13.44 -6.01 -3.88
CA VAL A 29 13.79 -6.57 -5.20
C VAL A 29 14.96 -7.54 -5.07
N THR A 30 16.03 -7.15 -4.37
CA THR A 30 17.21 -8.01 -4.19
C THR A 30 16.91 -9.23 -3.31
N TYR A 31 16.22 -9.06 -2.18
CA TYR A 31 15.92 -10.17 -1.26
C TYR A 31 15.01 -11.23 -1.90
N THR A 32 14.15 -10.83 -2.84
CA THR A 32 13.21 -11.70 -3.53
C THR A 32 13.69 -12.16 -4.92
N GLU A 33 14.97 -11.94 -5.24
CA GLU A 33 15.56 -12.27 -6.55
C GLU A 33 14.73 -11.76 -7.75
N GLY A 34 14.19 -10.54 -7.62
CA GLY A 34 13.40 -9.86 -8.65
C GLY A 34 11.89 -10.14 -8.60
N GLU A 35 11.42 -11.05 -7.75
CA GLU A 35 10.00 -11.44 -7.70
C GLU A 35 9.08 -10.28 -7.28
N SER A 36 9.51 -9.41 -6.36
CA SER A 36 8.72 -8.24 -5.96
C SER A 36 8.48 -7.28 -7.11
N TRP A 37 9.49 -7.07 -7.96
CA TRP A 37 9.38 -6.28 -9.19
C TRP A 37 8.46 -6.97 -10.19
N ALA A 38 8.65 -8.27 -10.43
CA ALA A 38 7.88 -9.02 -11.41
C ALA A 38 6.39 -9.07 -11.08
N ARG A 39 6.05 -9.37 -9.81
CA ARG A 39 4.66 -9.36 -9.30
C ARG A 39 4.02 -7.99 -9.43
N ARG A 40 4.76 -6.92 -9.10
CA ARG A 40 4.29 -5.53 -9.26
C ARG A 40 4.08 -5.16 -10.72
N SER A 41 4.97 -5.58 -11.62
CA SER A 41 4.85 -5.33 -13.06
C SER A 41 3.63 -6.06 -13.63
N MET A 42 3.47 -7.34 -13.32
CA MET A 42 2.32 -8.15 -13.73
C MET A 42 0.99 -7.55 -13.23
N LEU A 43 0.92 -7.14 -11.95
CA LEU A 43 -0.25 -6.44 -11.40
C LEU A 43 -0.62 -5.22 -12.24
N ARG A 44 0.35 -4.37 -12.60
CA ARG A 44 0.10 -3.10 -13.31
C ARG A 44 -0.23 -3.30 -14.79
N ASP A 45 0.29 -4.34 -15.41
CA ASP A 45 -0.02 -4.66 -16.81
C ASP A 45 -1.42 -5.28 -16.95
N GLU A 46 -1.83 -6.12 -15.99
CA GLU A 46 -3.09 -6.86 -16.04
C GLU A 46 -4.26 -6.14 -15.38
N THR A 47 -3.96 -5.22 -14.45
CA THR A 47 -4.98 -4.59 -13.61
C THR A 47 -4.87 -3.08 -13.65
N TYR A 48 -5.94 -2.43 -14.10
CA TYR A 48 -6.14 -1.00 -13.90
C TYR A 48 -7.41 -0.76 -13.09
N CYS A 49 -7.26 -0.20 -11.88
CA CYS A 49 -8.40 0.15 -11.04
C CYS A 49 -8.12 1.44 -10.26
N GLN A 50 -8.96 2.46 -10.49
CA GLN A 50 -8.86 3.72 -9.75
C GLN A 50 -9.42 3.63 -8.32
N ASN A 51 -10.34 2.70 -8.05
CA ASN A 51 -10.95 2.56 -6.74
C ASN A 51 -10.00 1.77 -5.80
N PRO A 52 -9.56 2.36 -4.66
CA PRO A 52 -8.57 1.73 -3.79
C PRO A 52 -9.07 0.43 -3.14
N ILE A 53 -10.39 0.31 -2.85
CA ILE A 53 -10.97 -0.89 -2.22
C ILE A 53 -11.00 -2.05 -3.19
N GLN A 54 -11.38 -1.80 -4.44
CA GLN A 54 -11.35 -2.83 -5.48
C GLN A 54 -9.91 -3.20 -5.84
N HIS A 55 -9.03 -2.21 -6.01
CA HIS A 55 -7.64 -2.43 -6.35
C HIS A 55 -6.88 -3.20 -5.26
N ALA A 56 -7.16 -2.95 -3.97
CA ALA A 56 -6.52 -3.65 -2.87
C ALA A 56 -6.70 -5.17 -2.91
N LYS A 57 -7.81 -5.68 -3.46
CA LYS A 57 -8.01 -7.13 -3.62
C LYS A 57 -7.01 -7.72 -4.61
N GLU A 58 -6.79 -7.03 -5.72
CA GLU A 58 -5.78 -7.43 -6.69
C GLU A 58 -4.37 -7.27 -6.11
N VAL A 59 -4.05 -6.16 -5.45
CA VAL A 59 -2.75 -5.98 -4.77
C VAL A 59 -2.44 -7.15 -3.83
N VAL A 60 -3.41 -7.58 -3.01
CA VAL A 60 -3.27 -8.74 -2.11
C VAL A 60 -3.10 -10.05 -2.88
N ARG A 61 -3.77 -10.20 -4.03
CA ARG A 61 -3.61 -11.35 -4.92
C ARG A 61 -2.18 -11.45 -5.49
N TYR A 62 -1.57 -10.33 -5.88
CA TYR A 62 -0.18 -10.33 -6.39
C TYR A 62 0.87 -10.28 -5.28
N GLN A 63 0.50 -9.87 -4.06
CA GLN A 63 1.35 -9.87 -2.86
C GLN A 63 2.57 -8.93 -2.91
N ALA A 64 2.60 -7.99 -3.87
CA ALA A 64 3.62 -6.97 -4.06
C ALA A 64 3.02 -5.68 -4.61
N GLY A 65 3.72 -4.55 -4.47
CA GLY A 65 3.29 -3.27 -5.03
C GLY A 65 4.20 -2.11 -4.61
N ASN A 66 3.95 -0.90 -5.08
CA ASN A 66 4.68 0.30 -4.64
C ASN A 66 3.83 1.08 -3.62
N CYS A 67 4.16 2.36 -3.38
CA CYS A 67 3.49 3.24 -2.41
C CYS A 67 1.96 3.26 -2.58
N ALA A 68 1.47 3.46 -3.80
CA ALA A 68 0.04 3.51 -4.10
C ALA A 68 -0.67 2.19 -3.75
N GLU A 69 -0.08 1.05 -4.09
CA GLU A 69 -0.64 -0.27 -3.80
C GLU A 69 -0.69 -0.54 -2.28
N HIS A 70 0.37 -0.22 -1.54
CA HIS A 70 0.41 -0.33 -0.08
C HIS A 70 -0.60 0.61 0.61
N ALA A 71 -0.76 1.84 0.09
CA ALA A 71 -1.76 2.80 0.56
C ALA A 71 -3.18 2.29 0.32
N ASN A 72 -3.45 1.66 -0.82
CA ASN A 72 -4.77 1.12 -1.14
C ASN A 72 -5.15 -0.03 -0.19
N VAL A 73 -4.22 -0.94 0.10
CA VAL A 73 -4.45 -2.02 1.09
C VAL A 73 -4.68 -1.43 2.49
N SER A 74 -3.86 -0.46 2.90
CA SER A 74 -4.01 0.24 4.18
C SER A 74 -5.37 0.93 4.30
N TYR A 75 -5.77 1.69 3.28
CA TYR A 75 -7.05 2.38 3.21
C TYR A 75 -8.20 1.39 3.32
N THR A 76 -8.11 0.27 2.60
CA THR A 76 -9.15 -0.76 2.59
C THR A 76 -9.30 -1.41 3.96
N LEU A 77 -8.21 -1.81 4.61
CA LEU A 77 -8.25 -2.38 5.96
C LEU A 77 -8.86 -1.43 7.00
N LEU A 78 -8.63 -0.12 6.84
CA LEU A 78 -9.19 0.92 7.70
C LEU A 78 -10.65 1.23 7.36
N ALA A 79 -11.02 1.23 6.07
CA ALA A 79 -12.39 1.44 5.60
C ALA A 79 -13.33 0.31 6.04
N GLY A 80 -12.81 -0.90 6.25
CA GLY A 80 -13.54 -2.03 6.85
C GLY A 80 -13.79 -1.90 8.36
N ARG A 81 -13.45 -0.76 8.97
CA ARG A 81 -13.64 -0.48 10.41
C ARG A 81 -14.44 0.80 10.59
N GLN A 82 -15.17 0.89 11.70
CA GLN A 82 -15.71 2.17 12.14
C GLN A 82 -14.64 2.93 12.91
N LEU A 83 -14.13 4.01 12.34
CA LEU A 83 -13.12 4.87 12.98
C LEU A 83 -13.81 6.07 13.64
N ASN A 84 -13.29 6.49 14.78
CA ASN A 84 -13.71 7.74 15.42
C ASN A 84 -13.07 8.99 14.80
N ALA A 85 -12.45 8.85 13.64
CA ALA A 85 -11.69 9.84 12.91
C ALA A 85 -12.03 9.80 11.42
N PRO A 86 -11.86 10.92 10.68
CA PRO A 86 -11.81 10.89 9.22
C PRO A 86 -10.73 9.92 8.72
N LEU A 87 -10.97 9.31 7.55
CA LEU A 87 -10.01 8.47 6.85
C LEU A 87 -9.75 9.07 5.47
N LEU A 88 -8.49 9.36 5.15
CA LEU A 88 -8.13 10.00 3.88
C LEU A 88 -7.07 9.14 3.18
N ARG A 89 -7.32 8.74 1.93
CA ARG A 89 -6.23 8.34 1.05
C ARG A 89 -5.65 9.61 0.42
N VAL A 90 -4.35 9.79 0.52
CA VAL A 90 -3.66 11.00 0.06
C VAL A 90 -2.56 10.66 -0.93
N SER A 91 -2.21 11.62 -1.78
CA SER A 91 -0.91 11.67 -2.46
C SER A 91 -0.10 12.79 -1.84
N ASP A 92 1.22 12.66 -1.81
CA ASP A 92 2.09 13.77 -1.46
C ASP A 92 2.11 14.82 -2.59
N ALA A 93 2.28 16.09 -2.24
CA ALA A 93 2.36 17.20 -3.19
C ALA A 93 3.78 17.40 -3.73
N ASP A 94 4.79 17.09 -2.91
CA ASP A 94 6.20 17.35 -3.23
C ASP A 94 6.89 16.09 -3.77
N ASP A 95 6.38 14.89 -3.41
CA ASP A 95 6.92 13.60 -3.84
C ASP A 95 5.88 12.70 -4.55
N ASP A 96 6.32 11.82 -5.45
CA ASP A 96 5.47 10.76 -6.01
C ASP A 96 5.25 9.63 -4.97
N HIS A 97 4.53 9.98 -3.91
CA HIS A 97 4.26 9.12 -2.78
C HIS A 97 2.76 9.10 -2.45
N ALA A 98 2.29 7.95 -1.95
CA ALA A 98 0.90 7.75 -1.57
C ALA A 98 0.83 7.01 -0.24
N TYR A 99 -0.05 7.48 0.63
CA TYR A 99 -0.24 6.95 1.98
C TYR A 99 -1.65 7.27 2.47
N VAL A 100 -1.95 6.91 3.72
CA VAL A 100 -3.28 7.10 4.33
C VAL A 100 -3.17 7.91 5.60
N LEU A 101 -4.18 8.73 5.89
CA LEU A 101 -4.30 9.49 7.13
C LEU A 101 -5.51 9.02 7.94
N ILE A 102 -5.33 8.89 9.25
CA ILE A 102 -6.41 8.80 10.23
C ILE A 102 -6.48 10.14 10.96
N GLY A 103 -7.52 10.92 10.69
CA GLY A 103 -7.60 12.35 10.99
C GLY A 103 -7.55 13.20 9.72
N ASP A 104 -7.92 14.48 9.81
CA ASP A 104 -7.87 15.42 8.70
C ASP A 104 -7.06 16.66 9.09
N PRO A 105 -5.87 16.91 8.52
CA PRO A 105 -5.02 18.01 8.95
C PRO A 105 -5.59 19.39 8.60
N ARG A 106 -6.62 19.44 7.74
CA ARG A 106 -7.35 20.67 7.38
C ARG A 106 -8.42 21.03 8.41
N ASP A 107 -8.84 20.06 9.22
CA ASP A 107 -9.83 20.23 10.28
C ASP A 107 -9.12 20.67 11.58
N PRO A 108 -9.50 21.81 12.19
CA PRO A 108 -8.86 22.29 13.41
C PRO A 108 -9.01 21.34 14.62
N ASP A 109 -9.99 20.44 14.61
CA ASP A 109 -10.17 19.44 15.68
C ASP A 109 -9.10 18.32 15.62
N TRP A 110 -8.40 18.18 14.49
CA TRP A 110 -7.35 17.19 14.28
C TRP A 110 -5.99 17.87 14.08
N GLY A 111 -5.91 18.80 13.13
CA GLY A 111 -4.65 19.41 12.69
C GLY A 111 -3.57 18.36 12.37
N GLU A 112 -2.33 18.78 12.29
CA GLU A 112 -1.22 17.85 12.01
C GLU A 112 -0.85 16.98 13.22
N ARG A 113 -1.08 17.48 14.45
CA ARG A 113 -0.69 16.81 15.69
C ARG A 113 -1.58 15.62 16.05
N ASP A 114 -2.87 15.66 15.71
CA ASP A 114 -3.78 14.55 15.96
C ASP A 114 -4.14 13.76 14.70
N THR A 115 -3.59 14.14 13.54
CA THR A 115 -3.64 13.34 12.31
C THR A 115 -2.50 12.34 12.28
N VAL A 116 -2.82 11.06 12.14
CA VAL A 116 -1.86 9.95 12.11
C VAL A 116 -1.59 9.49 10.69
N VAL A 117 -0.31 9.30 10.34
CA VAL A 117 0.13 8.75 9.06
C VAL A 117 0.14 7.22 9.12
N VAL A 118 -0.40 6.59 8.07
CA VAL A 118 -0.41 5.16 7.86
C VAL A 118 0.30 4.87 6.54
N ASP A 119 1.60 4.61 6.63
CA ASP A 119 2.46 4.28 5.51
C ASP A 119 3.09 2.90 5.72
N ALA A 120 2.63 1.92 4.93
CA ALA A 120 3.13 0.56 4.97
C ALA A 120 4.18 0.26 3.89
N TRP A 121 4.47 1.22 3.00
CA TRP A 121 5.41 1.01 1.89
C TRP A 121 6.85 1.04 2.37
N VAL A 122 7.20 1.94 3.30
CA VAL A 122 8.55 2.03 3.87
C VAL A 122 9.02 0.68 4.45
N THR A 123 10.31 0.40 4.36
CA THR A 123 10.88 -0.90 4.78
C THR A 123 10.64 -1.20 6.26
N HIS A 124 10.80 -0.19 7.11
CA HIS A 124 10.57 -0.26 8.56
C HIS A 124 9.45 0.71 8.95
N PRO A 125 8.17 0.32 8.79
CA PRO A 125 7.06 1.21 9.09
C PRO A 125 6.90 1.40 10.59
N SER A 126 6.55 2.61 10.99
CA SER A 126 6.18 2.97 12.35
C SER A 126 4.99 3.92 12.31
N ALA A 127 4.12 3.87 13.31
CA ALA A 127 3.08 4.87 13.46
C ALA A 127 3.61 6.20 14.01
N PHE A 128 3.29 7.30 13.33
CA PHE A 128 3.61 8.68 13.74
C PHE A 128 2.51 9.65 13.31
N THR A 129 2.49 10.83 13.92
CA THR A 129 1.59 11.93 13.55
C THR A 129 2.14 12.72 12.37
N LEU A 130 1.28 13.43 11.64
CA LEU A 130 1.74 14.26 10.53
C LEU A 130 2.70 15.37 11.01
N ALA A 131 2.49 15.90 12.22
CA ALA A 131 3.40 16.88 12.83
C ALA A 131 4.81 16.32 13.13
N GLU A 132 4.95 15.00 13.27
CA GLU A 132 6.24 14.31 13.46
C GLU A 132 6.85 13.89 12.11
N SER A 133 6.13 14.06 11.00
CA SER A 133 6.65 13.74 9.69
C SER A 133 7.64 14.81 9.23
N ASP A 134 8.78 14.38 8.68
CA ASP A 134 9.76 15.29 8.08
C ASP A 134 9.34 15.59 6.64
N GLY A 135 8.42 16.56 6.48
CA GLY A 135 8.13 17.16 5.17
C GLY A 135 6.98 16.57 4.36
N LEU A 136 6.16 15.67 4.91
CA LEU A 136 4.99 15.17 4.16
C LEU A 136 3.96 16.29 3.92
N ARG A 137 3.48 16.38 2.67
CA ARG A 137 2.50 17.40 2.23
C ARG A 137 1.27 16.72 1.63
N PRO A 138 0.33 16.24 2.47
CA PRO A 138 -0.78 15.45 2.00
C PRO A 138 -1.76 16.27 1.15
N THR A 139 -1.99 15.79 -0.07
CA THR A 139 -3.09 16.22 -0.94
C THR A 139 -4.20 15.17 -0.93
N PRO A 140 -5.39 15.48 -0.38
CA PRO A 140 -6.50 14.55 -0.32
C PRO A 140 -6.99 14.13 -1.70
N THR A 141 -7.16 12.83 -1.89
CA THR A 141 -7.84 12.29 -3.09
C THR A 141 -9.35 12.27 -2.90
N PRO A 142 -10.16 11.94 -3.93
CA PRO A 142 -11.59 11.71 -3.75
C PRO A 142 -11.96 10.58 -2.77
N PHE A 143 -11.01 9.72 -2.39
CA PHE A 143 -11.25 8.60 -1.49
C PHE A 143 -11.07 9.01 -0.02
N GLN A 144 -12.15 9.54 0.53
CA GLN A 144 -12.24 10.01 1.91
C GLN A 144 -13.47 9.41 2.60
N ARG A 145 -13.38 9.19 3.91
CA ARG A 145 -14.52 8.78 4.75
C ARG A 145 -14.62 9.69 5.95
N SER A 146 -15.85 10.05 6.31
CA SER A 146 -16.12 10.85 7.50
C SER A 146 -15.89 10.05 8.78
N ARG A 147 -15.69 10.76 9.88
CA ARG A 147 -15.72 10.19 11.22
C ARG A 147 -16.99 9.35 11.44
N ASN A 148 -16.84 8.19 12.08
CA ASN A 148 -17.90 7.24 12.41
C ASN A 148 -18.69 6.69 11.22
N SER A 149 -18.20 6.85 9.98
CA SER A 149 -18.79 6.19 8.82
C SER A 149 -18.91 4.68 9.07
N ARG A 150 -20.01 4.09 8.58
CA ARG A 150 -20.19 2.63 8.64
C ARG A 150 -19.02 1.95 7.93
N PRO A 151 -18.57 0.77 8.39
CA PRO A 151 -17.60 -0.04 7.66
C PRO A 151 -18.05 -0.23 6.21
N ASP A 152 -17.11 -0.11 5.28
CA ASP A 152 -17.38 -0.38 3.87
C ASP A 152 -17.59 -1.89 3.68
N PRO A 153 -18.74 -2.33 3.14
CA PRO A 153 -18.98 -3.76 2.95
C PRO A 153 -18.02 -4.40 1.94
N ASP A 154 -17.46 -3.62 1.00
CA ASP A 154 -16.56 -4.13 -0.02
C ASP A 154 -15.10 -4.21 0.47
N ALA A 155 -14.79 -3.60 1.62
CA ALA A 155 -13.48 -3.60 2.27
C ALA A 155 -13.17 -4.92 2.98
N ASN A 156 -13.31 -6.02 2.26
CA ASN A 156 -12.96 -7.36 2.70
C ASN A 156 -11.80 -7.90 1.86
N LEU A 157 -10.67 -8.18 2.52
CA LEU A 157 -9.46 -8.72 1.91
C LEU A 157 -9.18 -10.18 2.36
N GLN A 158 -10.19 -10.87 2.90
CA GLN A 158 -10.07 -12.27 3.27
C GLN A 158 -10.27 -13.19 2.05
N ASN A 159 -9.70 -14.40 2.13
CA ASN A 159 -9.87 -15.47 1.15
C ASN A 159 -9.49 -15.08 -0.30
N VAL A 160 -8.57 -14.12 -0.45
CA VAL A 160 -7.99 -13.76 -1.75
C VAL A 160 -7.08 -14.90 -2.19
N ARG A 161 -7.31 -15.43 -3.40
CA ARG A 161 -6.42 -16.42 -4.01
C ARG A 161 -5.20 -15.71 -4.57
N HIS A 162 -4.01 -16.08 -4.10
CA HIS A 162 -2.77 -15.47 -4.54
C HIS A 162 -2.28 -16.02 -5.88
N VAL A 163 -1.55 -15.18 -6.61
CA VAL A 163 -0.78 -15.53 -7.81
C VAL A 163 0.45 -16.33 -7.37
N MET A 164 0.68 -17.48 -7.99
CA MET A 164 1.80 -18.35 -7.67
C MET A 164 3.05 -17.92 -8.44
N THR A 165 4.23 -18.27 -7.95
CA THR A 165 5.50 -17.92 -8.61
C THR A 165 5.58 -18.47 -10.04
N GLU A 166 4.97 -19.63 -10.31
CA GLU A 166 4.86 -20.21 -11.64
C GLU A 166 4.07 -19.31 -12.60
N ASP A 167 2.98 -18.70 -12.13
CA ASP A 167 2.18 -17.76 -12.92
C ASP A 167 3.01 -16.50 -13.26
N VAL A 168 3.82 -16.02 -12.31
CA VAL A 168 4.73 -14.87 -12.53
C VAL A 168 5.82 -15.21 -13.54
N ASN A 169 6.41 -16.40 -13.47
CA ASN A 169 7.40 -16.85 -14.44
C ASN A 169 6.80 -17.01 -15.84
N GLN A 170 5.56 -17.50 -15.92
CA GLN A 170 4.83 -17.55 -17.19
C GLN A 170 4.63 -16.15 -17.78
N TYR A 171 4.20 -15.18 -16.97
CA TYR A 171 4.14 -13.77 -17.38
C TYR A 171 5.51 -13.26 -17.86
N LEU A 172 6.60 -13.51 -17.11
CA LEU A 172 7.94 -13.05 -17.52
C LEU A 172 8.36 -13.63 -18.87
N ALA A 173 8.11 -14.92 -19.10
CA ALA A 173 8.41 -15.59 -20.36
C ALA A 173 7.63 -15.00 -21.55
N GLU A 174 6.37 -14.61 -21.36
CA GLU A 174 5.55 -13.94 -22.39
C GLU A 174 6.17 -12.62 -22.87
N TYR A 175 6.90 -11.93 -22.00
CA TYR A 175 7.63 -10.70 -22.31
C TYR A 175 9.11 -10.92 -22.63
N SER A 176 9.53 -12.17 -22.86
CA SER A 176 10.94 -12.54 -23.13
C SER A 176 11.91 -12.09 -22.03
N ARG A 177 11.46 -12.13 -20.76
CA ARG A 177 12.26 -11.80 -19.57
C ARG A 177 12.73 -13.09 -18.89
N PRO A 178 13.88 -13.08 -18.21
CA PRO A 178 14.31 -14.21 -17.39
C PRO A 178 13.28 -14.55 -16.32
N HIS A 179 13.23 -15.81 -15.91
CA HIS A 179 12.46 -16.22 -14.73
C HIS A 179 13.03 -15.59 -13.46
N ILE A 180 12.22 -15.55 -12.41
CA ILE A 180 12.65 -15.15 -11.06
C ILE A 180 13.94 -15.87 -10.66
N GLY A 181 14.92 -15.09 -10.20
CA GLY A 181 16.27 -15.56 -9.91
C GLY A 181 17.35 -14.52 -10.25
N PRO A 182 18.63 -14.89 -10.12
CA PRO A 182 19.76 -13.97 -10.37
C PRO A 182 19.75 -13.33 -11.76
N GLU A 183 19.37 -14.07 -12.80
CA GLU A 183 19.32 -13.53 -14.17
C GLU A 183 18.26 -12.42 -14.32
N LEU A 184 17.14 -12.53 -13.62
CA LEU A 184 16.13 -11.47 -13.60
C LEU A 184 16.62 -10.25 -12.82
N LEU A 185 17.37 -10.45 -11.73
CA LEU A 185 17.98 -9.33 -11.00
C LEU A 185 18.91 -8.53 -11.90
N ASP A 186 19.80 -9.21 -12.63
CA ASP A 186 20.71 -8.57 -13.57
C ASP A 186 19.91 -7.77 -14.62
N TYR A 187 18.89 -8.40 -15.23
CA TYR A 187 17.99 -7.76 -16.21
C TYR A 187 17.29 -6.50 -15.68
N ILE A 188 16.89 -6.45 -14.40
CA ILE A 188 16.22 -5.28 -13.81
C ILE A 188 17.21 -4.14 -13.54
N THR A 189 18.49 -4.44 -13.36
CA THR A 189 19.53 -3.47 -12.98
C THR A 189 20.31 -2.88 -14.15
N GLU A 190 20.22 -3.49 -15.33
CA GLU A 190 20.75 -2.96 -16.60
C GLU A 190 19.89 -1.81 -17.16
#